data_AF-A0A743Z3M5-F1
#
_entry.id   AF-A0A743Z3M5-F1
#
_cell.length_a   1.000
_cell.length_b   1.000
_cell.length_c   1.000
_cell.angle_alpha   90.00
_cell.angle_beta   90.00
_cell.angle_gamma   90.00
#
_symmetry.space_group_name_H-M   'P 1'
#
loop_
_entity.id
_entity.type
_entity.pdbx_description
1 polymer ?
#
loop_
_entity_poly.entity_id
_entity_poly.type
_entity_poly.pdbx_seq_one_letter_code
_entity_poly.pdbx_strand_id
1 'polypeptide(L)'
;MKITRLAILITLTFSVLKSQATEFNASLLDSGNLSNVDLTAFSREGYVAPGNYILDIWLNDQTVREQYPVRVVPAAGRDAAVICVTTDMVAMLGLKDKIIHGLKPVTGIPDGQCLELRSADSQVRYSAEKQRLTFIIPQAWMRYQ
;
A
#
# COMPACT_ATOMS: atom_id res chain seq x y z
N MET A 1 -39.67 -15.37 -33.70
CA MET A 1 -40.12 -15.38 -32.29
C MET A 1 -39.10 -15.90 -31.27
N LYS A 2 -38.19 -16.85 -31.58
CA LYS A 2 -37.13 -17.27 -30.64
C LYS A 2 -36.00 -16.24 -30.48
N ILE A 3 -35.58 -15.59 -31.57
CA ILE A 3 -34.47 -14.61 -31.58
C ILE A 3 -34.86 -13.29 -30.88
N THR A 4 -36.11 -12.83 -31.05
CA THR A 4 -36.63 -11.63 -30.37
C THR A 4 -36.76 -11.81 -28.86
N ARG A 5 -37.07 -13.02 -28.38
CA ARG A 5 -37.08 -13.35 -26.94
C ARG A 5 -35.66 -13.42 -26.34
N LEU A 6 -34.68 -13.88 -27.12
CA LEU A 6 -33.28 -13.93 -26.68
C LEU A 6 -32.67 -12.53 -26.54
N ALA A 7 -32.98 -11.62 -27.47
CA ALA A 7 -32.53 -10.23 -27.42
C ALA A 7 -33.05 -9.47 -26.18
N ILE A 8 -34.32 -9.69 -25.81
CA ILE A 8 -34.93 -9.08 -24.61
C ILE A 8 -34.28 -9.59 -23.32
N LEU A 9 -33.90 -10.88 -23.28
CA LEU A 9 -33.23 -11.46 -22.11
C LEU A 9 -31.81 -10.87 -21.93
N ILE A 10 -31.07 -10.65 -23.02
CA ILE A 10 -29.71 -10.10 -23.00
C ILE A 10 -29.70 -8.64 -22.53
N THR A 11 -30.72 -7.84 -22.88
CA THR A 11 -30.84 -6.45 -22.43
C THR A 11 -31.19 -6.32 -20.93
N LEU A 12 -31.89 -7.31 -20.35
CA LEU A 12 -32.28 -7.27 -18.93
C LEU A 12 -31.14 -7.64 -17.97
N THR A 13 -30.06 -8.25 -18.48
CA THR A 13 -28.91 -8.69 -17.68
C THR A 13 -27.76 -7.69 -17.66
N PHE A 14 -27.89 -6.53 -18.32
CA PHE A 14 -26.92 -5.44 -18.20
C PHE A 14 -27.06 -4.78 -16.82
N SER A 15 -26.45 -5.40 -15.82
CA SER A 15 -26.23 -4.81 -14.50
C SER A 15 -25.44 -3.52 -14.69
N VAL A 16 -26.05 -2.39 -14.35
CA VAL A 16 -25.38 -1.09 -14.38
C VAL A 16 -24.28 -1.13 -13.32
N LEU A 17 -23.01 -1.15 -13.73
CA LEU A 17 -21.90 -0.94 -12.79
C LEU A 17 -22.03 0.48 -12.26
N LYS A 18 -22.33 0.64 -10.97
CA LYS A 18 -22.26 1.95 -10.32
C LYS A 18 -20.79 2.35 -10.20
N SER A 19 -20.38 3.33 -10.99
CA SER A 19 -19.14 4.07 -10.72
C SER A 19 -19.43 5.00 -9.54
N GLN A 20 -18.79 4.75 -8.41
CA GLN A 20 -18.80 5.64 -7.25
C GLN A 20 -17.49 6.43 -7.30
N ALA A 21 -17.60 7.75 -7.40
CA ALA A 21 -16.47 8.65 -7.21
C ALA A 21 -16.66 9.33 -5.85
N THR A 22 -15.69 9.16 -4.96
CA THR A 22 -15.64 9.89 -3.68
C THR A 22 -14.92 11.19 -3.92
N GLU A 23 -15.47 12.32 -3.46
CA GLU A 23 -14.83 13.63 -3.57
C GLU A 23 -14.74 14.29 -2.18
N PHE A 24 -13.69 15.08 -1.97
CA PHE A 24 -13.43 15.76 -0.71
C PHE A 24 -13.43 17.28 -0.91
N ASN A 25 -14.19 17.99 -0.07
CA ASN A 25 -14.27 19.44 -0.11
C ASN A 25 -13.21 20.08 0.79
N ALA A 26 -12.27 20.80 0.19
CA ALA A 26 -11.20 21.50 0.91
C ALA A 26 -11.71 22.61 1.85
N SER A 27 -12.90 23.18 1.60
CA SER A 27 -13.46 24.26 2.44
C SER A 27 -13.82 23.83 3.86
N LEU A 28 -13.84 22.53 4.15
CA LEU A 28 -14.12 21.97 5.48
C LEU A 28 -12.88 21.89 6.36
N LEU A 29 -11.69 22.10 5.80
CA LEU A 29 -10.45 22.12 6.56
C LEU A 29 -10.30 23.48 7.26
N ASP A 30 -9.99 23.49 8.54
CA ASP A 30 -9.70 24.73 9.29
C ASP A 30 -8.20 25.02 9.20
N SER A 31 -7.77 25.53 8.04
CA SER A 31 -6.38 26.00 7.88
C SER A 31 -6.37 27.28 7.06
N GLY A 32 -5.65 28.29 7.54
CA GLY A 32 -5.83 29.68 7.11
C GLY A 32 -5.53 30.00 5.63
N ASN A 33 -4.94 29.09 4.85
CA ASN A 33 -4.67 29.32 3.43
C ASN A 33 -4.83 28.03 2.59
N LEU A 34 -6.09 27.72 2.23
CA LEU A 34 -6.48 26.53 1.48
C LEU A 34 -6.56 26.74 -0.05
N SER A 35 -6.08 27.87 -0.55
CA SER A 35 -6.23 28.27 -1.95
C SER A 35 -5.59 27.30 -2.97
N ASN A 36 -4.76 26.34 -2.53
CA ASN A 36 -4.04 25.40 -3.38
C ASN A 36 -3.94 23.96 -2.81
N VAL A 37 -4.88 23.50 -1.99
CA VAL A 37 -4.85 22.12 -1.47
C VAL A 37 -5.57 21.15 -2.41
N ASP A 38 -4.81 20.24 -3.03
CA ASP A 38 -5.35 19.14 -3.84
C ASP A 38 -5.68 17.92 -2.95
N LEU A 39 -6.99 17.63 -2.83
CA LEU A 39 -7.51 16.47 -2.09
C LEU A 39 -7.86 15.28 -2.99
N THR A 40 -7.62 15.37 -4.30
CA THR A 40 -7.96 14.31 -5.27
C THR A 40 -7.29 12.99 -4.90
N ALA A 41 -6.10 13.06 -4.29
CA ALA A 41 -5.37 11.88 -3.86
C ALA A 41 -6.13 11.04 -2.81
N PHE A 42 -6.93 11.67 -1.93
CA PHE A 42 -7.75 10.96 -0.92
C PHE A 42 -8.98 10.27 -1.52
N SER A 43 -9.34 10.61 -2.75
CA SER A 43 -10.43 9.97 -3.49
C SER A 43 -10.07 8.55 -3.95
N ARG A 44 -8.79 8.20 -3.91
CA ARG A 44 -8.27 6.88 -4.28
C ARG A 44 -8.18 5.99 -3.05
N GLU A 45 -8.86 4.84 -3.11
CA GLU A 45 -8.77 3.84 -2.05
C GLU A 45 -7.32 3.36 -1.87
N GLY A 46 -6.85 3.31 -0.63
CA GLY A 46 -5.50 2.84 -0.30
C GLY A 46 -4.38 3.82 -0.66
N TYR A 47 -4.69 5.05 -1.07
CA TYR A 47 -3.66 6.08 -1.25
C TYR A 47 -2.94 6.40 0.07
N VAL A 48 -1.62 6.53 -0.02
CA VAL A 48 -0.76 6.97 1.09
C VAL A 48 0.07 8.14 0.59
N ALA A 49 -0.01 9.26 1.31
CA ALA A 49 0.77 10.43 0.95
C ALA A 49 2.28 10.20 1.20
N PRO A 50 3.18 10.78 0.39
CA PRO A 50 4.58 10.84 0.73
C PRO A 50 4.82 11.58 2.06
N GLY A 51 5.73 11.09 2.87
CA GLY A 51 6.01 11.69 4.18
C GLY A 51 6.75 10.77 5.13
N ASN A 52 6.92 11.24 6.36
CA ASN A 52 7.48 10.49 7.47
C ASN A 52 6.35 10.10 8.44
N TYR A 53 6.29 8.83 8.77
CA TYR A 53 5.26 8.24 9.62
C TYR A 53 5.91 7.56 10.82
N ILE A 54 5.23 7.56 11.95
CA ILE A 54 5.60 6.76 13.12
C ILE A 54 4.62 5.60 13.18
N LEU A 55 5.11 4.38 12.94
CA LEU A 55 4.27 3.19 12.78
C LEU A 55 4.73 2.06 13.70
N ASP A 56 3.78 1.26 14.15
CA ASP A 56 4.09 -0.02 14.77
C ASP A 56 4.39 -1.05 13.68
N ILE A 57 5.54 -1.72 13.81
CA ILE A 57 6.00 -2.78 12.92
C ILE A 57 5.51 -4.12 13.43
N TRP A 58 4.77 -4.83 12.58
CA TRP A 58 4.23 -6.14 12.85
C TRP A 58 4.78 -7.15 11.86
N LEU A 59 5.08 -8.35 12.33
CA LEU A 59 5.42 -9.51 11.52
C LEU A 59 4.35 -10.57 11.74
N ASN A 60 3.58 -10.85 10.69
CA ASN A 60 2.35 -11.62 10.79
C ASN A 60 1.46 -11.03 11.90
N ASP A 61 1.19 -11.79 12.96
CA ASP A 61 0.32 -11.36 14.07
C ASP A 61 1.10 -10.89 15.32
N GLN A 62 2.42 -10.68 15.21
CA GLN A 62 3.28 -10.30 16.32
C GLN A 62 3.89 -8.90 16.14
N THR A 63 3.88 -8.11 17.21
CA THR A 63 4.58 -6.82 17.24
C THR A 63 6.09 -7.06 17.30
N VAL A 64 6.83 -6.43 16.38
CA VAL A 64 8.30 -6.46 16.33
C VAL A 64 8.89 -5.21 16.97
N ARG A 65 8.30 -4.04 16.67
CA ARG A 65 8.78 -2.75 17.14
C ARG A 65 7.65 -1.73 17.14
N GLU A 66 7.49 -1.01 18.23
CA GLU A 66 6.52 0.08 18.32
C GLU A 66 7.17 1.42 17.96
N GLN A 67 6.36 2.37 17.49
CA GLN A 67 6.77 3.74 17.21
C GLN A 67 8.03 3.86 16.32
N TYR A 68 8.08 3.06 15.25
CA TYR A 68 9.22 3.05 14.33
C TYR A 68 9.05 4.09 13.21
N PRO A 69 10.09 4.88 12.89
CA PRO A 69 10.03 5.84 11.80
C PRO A 69 10.05 5.14 10.44
N VAL A 70 9.04 5.41 9.62
CA VAL A 70 8.87 4.83 8.28
C VAL A 70 8.69 5.96 7.26
N ARG A 71 9.43 5.86 6.15
CA ARG A 71 9.32 6.83 5.04
C ARG A 71 8.40 6.30 3.96
N VAL A 72 7.52 7.16 3.46
CA VAL A 72 6.74 6.93 2.25
C VAL A 72 7.24 7.90 1.19
N VAL A 73 7.68 7.38 0.05
CA VAL A 73 8.38 8.15 -0.97
C VAL A 73 7.72 7.99 -2.33
N PRO A 74 7.71 9.04 -3.17
CA PRO A 74 7.30 8.88 -4.57
C PRO A 74 8.28 7.96 -5.31
N ALA A 75 7.79 7.18 -6.26
CA ALA A 75 8.61 6.34 -7.12
C ALA A 75 8.29 6.68 -8.59
N ALA A 76 9.32 7.00 -9.36
CA ALA A 76 9.17 7.33 -10.78
C ALA A 76 8.56 6.14 -11.54
N GLY A 77 7.53 6.41 -12.36
CA GLY A 77 6.80 5.39 -13.11
C GLY A 77 5.78 4.59 -12.29
N ARG A 78 5.48 4.98 -11.05
CA ARG A 78 4.39 4.43 -10.25
C ARG A 78 3.39 5.53 -9.89
N ASP A 79 2.10 5.24 -10.01
CA ASP A 79 1.02 6.18 -9.68
C ASP A 79 0.82 6.37 -8.17
N ALA A 80 1.31 5.42 -7.37
CA ALA A 80 1.22 5.43 -5.92
C ALA A 80 2.61 5.53 -5.29
N ALA A 81 2.69 6.25 -4.18
CA ALA A 81 3.88 6.32 -3.35
C ALA A 81 4.18 4.94 -2.73
N VAL A 82 5.46 4.70 -2.44
CA VAL A 82 5.95 3.44 -1.91
C VAL A 82 6.35 3.61 -0.44
N ILE A 83 5.89 2.69 0.41
CA ILE A 83 6.40 2.56 1.77
C ILE A 83 7.81 1.97 1.69
N CYS A 84 8.79 2.74 2.12
CA CYS A 84 10.20 2.38 2.00
C CYS A 84 10.57 1.35 3.07
N VAL A 85 10.74 0.09 2.67
CA VAL A 85 11.27 -0.96 3.54
C VAL A 85 12.80 -0.89 3.52
N THR A 86 13.41 -0.55 4.65
CA THR A 86 14.87 -0.41 4.75
C THR A 86 15.55 -1.72 5.16
N THR A 87 16.87 -1.80 4.97
CA THR A 87 17.67 -2.95 5.46
C THR A 87 17.51 -3.16 6.97
N ASP A 88 17.45 -2.10 7.76
CA ASP A 88 17.27 -2.18 9.21
C ASP A 88 15.91 -2.79 9.58
N MET A 89 14.86 -2.45 8.83
CA MET A 89 13.55 -3.08 9.00
C MET A 89 13.63 -4.57 8.70
N VAL A 90 14.23 -4.95 7.57
CA VAL A 90 14.39 -6.35 7.17
C VAL A 90 15.19 -7.15 8.19
N ALA A 91 16.23 -6.57 8.78
CA ALA A 91 17.05 -7.22 9.80
C ALA A 91 16.26 -7.60 11.06
N MET A 92 15.24 -6.83 11.43
CA MET A 92 14.36 -7.13 12.56
C MET A 92 13.33 -8.24 12.27
N LEU A 93 13.12 -8.61 11.00
CA LEU A 93 12.09 -9.59 10.61
C LEU A 93 12.55 -11.05 10.74
N GLY A 94 13.80 -11.33 11.12
CA GLY A 94 14.26 -12.71 11.35
C GLY A 94 14.32 -13.61 10.10
N LEU A 95 14.50 -13.01 8.92
CA LEU A 95 14.57 -13.75 7.65
C LEU A 95 15.89 -14.52 7.51
N LYS A 96 15.87 -15.60 6.72
CA LYS A 96 17.09 -16.31 6.28
C LYS A 96 17.94 -15.40 5.41
N ASP A 97 19.26 -15.48 5.56
CA ASP A 97 20.22 -14.63 4.82
C ASP A 97 20.02 -14.73 3.30
N LYS A 98 19.75 -15.94 2.77
CA LYS A 98 19.46 -16.15 1.34
C LYS A 98 18.29 -15.31 0.82
N ILE A 99 17.29 -15.05 1.67
CA ILE A 99 16.13 -14.22 1.32
C ILE A 99 16.55 -12.76 1.33
N ILE A 100 17.23 -12.31 2.39
CA ILE A 100 17.72 -10.93 2.54
C ILE A 100 18.62 -10.55 1.35
N HIS A 101 19.59 -11.39 0.99
CA HIS A 101 20.49 -11.16 -0.14
C HIS A 101 19.79 -11.22 -1.50
N GLY A 102 18.61 -11.84 -1.57
CA GLY A 102 17.80 -11.91 -2.78
C GLY A 102 16.94 -10.67 -3.02
N LEU A 103 16.70 -9.85 -1.98
CA LEU A 103 15.86 -8.66 -2.08
C LEU A 103 16.45 -7.66 -3.07
N LYS A 104 15.58 -7.07 -3.87
CA LYS A 104 15.95 -6.08 -4.88
C LYS A 104 15.54 -4.69 -4.44
N PRO A 105 16.28 -3.64 -4.82
CA PRO A 105 15.82 -2.28 -4.59
C PRO A 105 14.56 -2.02 -5.41
N VAL A 106 13.68 -1.18 -4.88
CA VAL A 106 12.51 -0.67 -5.60
C VAL A 106 12.96 0.25 -6.72
N THR A 107 12.48 -0.01 -7.94
CA THR A 107 12.76 0.81 -9.13
C THR A 107 12.12 2.18 -9.04
N GLY A 108 12.82 3.22 -9.52
CA GLY A 108 12.27 4.58 -9.60
C GLY A 108 12.42 5.40 -8.31
N ILE A 109 13.13 4.90 -7.30
CA ILE A 109 13.49 5.63 -6.09
C ILE A 109 14.98 5.99 -6.17
N PRO A 110 15.35 7.29 -6.03
CA PRO A 110 16.74 7.70 -5.93
C PRO A 110 17.46 6.98 -4.77
N ASP A 111 18.74 6.67 -4.94
CA ASP A 111 19.63 6.09 -3.92
C ASP A 111 19.37 4.63 -3.49
N GLY A 112 18.35 3.94 -4.03
CA GLY A 112 18.19 2.48 -3.88
C GLY A 112 17.96 1.98 -2.45
N GLN A 113 17.57 2.86 -1.53
CA GLN A 113 17.48 2.57 -0.08
C GLN A 113 16.22 1.79 0.34
N CYS A 114 15.29 1.56 -0.58
CA CYS A 114 14.03 0.84 -0.32
C CYS A 114 14.08 -0.53 -1.00
N LEU A 115 13.82 -1.58 -0.23
CA LEU A 115 13.84 -2.97 -0.68
C LEU A 115 12.42 -3.42 -1.05
N GLU A 116 12.31 -4.14 -2.17
CA GLU A 116 11.07 -4.78 -2.60
C GLU A 116 10.90 -6.09 -1.82
N LEU A 117 10.06 -6.03 -0.80
CA LEU A 117 9.71 -7.19 0.02
C LEU A 117 8.32 -7.74 -0.34
N ARG A 118 7.52 -7.03 -1.15
CA ARG A 118 6.27 -7.56 -1.69
C ARG A 118 6.59 -8.52 -2.82
N SER A 119 5.98 -9.70 -2.78
CA SER A 119 6.10 -10.72 -3.82
C SER A 119 4.78 -11.48 -3.97
N ALA A 120 4.77 -12.57 -4.75
CA ALA A 120 3.63 -13.47 -4.79
C ALA A 120 3.36 -14.13 -3.42
N ASP A 121 4.42 -14.37 -2.63
CA ASP A 121 4.35 -15.10 -1.36
C ASP A 121 4.35 -14.19 -0.13
N SER A 122 4.62 -12.89 -0.30
CA SER A 122 4.81 -11.94 0.80
C SER A 122 4.08 -10.62 0.58
N GLN A 123 3.58 -10.02 1.67
CA GLN A 123 2.87 -8.75 1.61
C GLN A 123 3.41 -7.73 2.62
N VAL A 124 3.38 -6.46 2.23
CA VAL A 124 3.62 -5.32 3.12
C VAL A 124 2.32 -4.53 3.18
N ARG A 125 1.64 -4.53 4.34
CA ARG A 125 0.31 -3.93 4.50
C ARG A 125 0.37 -2.78 5.47
N TYR A 126 -0.05 -1.61 5.00
CA TYR A 126 -0.21 -0.43 5.85
C TYR A 126 -1.67 -0.28 6.28
N SER A 127 -1.86 0.08 7.55
CA SER A 127 -3.14 0.50 8.10
C SER A 127 -2.97 1.89 8.71
N ALA A 128 -3.60 2.90 8.10
CA ALA A 128 -3.63 4.26 8.63
C ALA A 128 -4.40 4.33 9.95
N GLU A 129 -5.54 3.65 10.04
CA GLU A 129 -6.37 3.59 11.26
C GLU A 129 -5.57 3.08 12.47
N LYS A 130 -4.79 2.01 12.28
CA LYS A 130 -4.01 1.37 13.36
C LYS A 130 -2.57 1.90 13.48
N GLN A 131 -2.18 2.87 12.64
CA GLN A 131 -0.79 3.35 12.50
C GLN A 131 0.22 2.19 12.44
N ARG A 132 -0.06 1.21 11.57
CA ARG A 132 0.65 -0.07 11.57
C ARG A 132 1.19 -0.43 10.20
N LEU A 133 2.41 -0.96 10.17
CA LEU A 133 2.98 -1.64 9.02
C LEU A 133 3.16 -3.13 9.32
N THR A 134 2.39 -3.97 8.65
CA THR A 134 2.41 -5.43 8.81
C THR A 134 3.12 -6.10 7.65
N PHE A 135 4.18 -6.84 7.97
CA PHE A 135 4.88 -7.75 7.09
C PHE A 135 4.25 -9.13 7.20
N ILE A 136 3.59 -9.60 6.14
CA ILE A 136 3.06 -10.96 6.06
C ILE A 136 4.07 -11.79 5.30
N ILE A 137 4.76 -12.70 6.00
CA ILE A 137 5.92 -13.43 5.49
C ILE A 137 5.72 -14.94 5.68
N PRO A 138 6.01 -15.77 4.65
CA PRO A 138 5.97 -17.22 4.77
C PRO A 138 6.95 -17.76 5.80
N GLN A 139 6.53 -18.77 6.56
CA GLN A 139 7.41 -19.48 7.50
C GLN A 139 8.65 -20.08 6.82
N ALA A 140 8.57 -20.45 5.54
CA ALA A 140 9.70 -20.95 4.77
C ALA A 140 10.87 -19.93 4.64
N TRP A 141 10.59 -18.62 4.77
CA TRP A 141 11.57 -17.54 4.69
C TRP A 141 12.22 -17.21 6.02
N MET A 142 11.56 -17.58 7.12
CA MET A 142 11.98 -17.32 8.49
C MET A 142 13.13 -18.23 8.91
N ARG A 143 14.09 -17.74 9.70
CA ARG A 143 15.05 -18.61 10.40
C ARG A 143 14.27 -19.49 11.37
N TYR A 144 14.58 -20.79 11.42
CA TYR A 144 14.03 -21.66 12.46
C TYR A 144 14.57 -21.18 13.81
N GLN A 145 13.67 -20.91 14.75
CA GLN A 145 14.00 -20.75 16.17
C GLN A 145 13.74 -22.05 16.89
#